data_AF-A0A1Q7YDJ0-F1
#
_entry.id   AF-A0A1Q7YDJ0-F1
#
_cell.length_a   1.000
_cell.length_b   1.000
_cell.length_c   1.000
_cell.angle_alpha   90.00
_cell.angle_beta   90.00
_cell.angle_gamma   90.00
#
_symmetry.space_group_name_H-M   'P 1'
#
loop_
_entity.id
_entity.type
_entity.pdbx_description
1 polymer ?
#
loop_
_entity_poly.entity_id
_entity_poly.type
_entity_poly.pdbx_seq_one_letter_code
_entity_poly.pdbx_strand_id
1 'polypeptide(L)'
;MALQLKTRLLGLFLFVLFAGAIIYDWNLLINYGYFYPKLAGIAPFGALGSLLMIIHPASAGRPNPSDKASKVIGIIVVIIGLIIGGINFYLMHTYQP
;
A
#
# COMPACT_ATOMS: atom_id res chain seq x y z
N MET A 1 -23.63 10.23 -3.18
CA MET A 1 -23.38 9.55 -1.88
C MET A 1 -23.05 8.06 -2.03
N ALA A 2 -23.91 7.24 -2.66
CA ALA A 2 -23.69 5.79 -2.78
C ALA A 2 -22.39 5.38 -3.49
N LEU A 3 -21.97 6.10 -4.54
CA LEU A 3 -20.74 5.80 -5.29
C LEU A 3 -19.49 5.94 -4.42
N GLN A 4 -19.41 7.01 -3.61
CA GLN A 4 -18.26 7.24 -2.72
C GLN A 4 -18.20 6.20 -1.60
N LEU A 5 -19.34 5.75 -1.08
CA LEU A 5 -19.38 4.68 -0.07
C LEU A 5 -18.86 3.34 -0.64
N LYS A 6 -19.25 2.99 -1.87
CA LYS A 6 -18.73 1.79 -2.56
C LYS A 6 -17.22 1.86 -2.76
N THR A 7 -16.70 3.02 -3.21
CA THR A 7 -15.26 3.23 -3.38
C THR A 7 -14.49 3.11 -2.07
N ARG A 8 -15.04 3.63 -0.97
CA ARG A 8 -14.43 3.50 0.36
C ARG A 8 -14.40 2.07 0.86
N LEU A 9 -15.49 1.32 0.67
CA LEU A 9 -15.56 -0.10 1.05
C LEU A 9 -14.58 -0.95 0.24
N LEU A 10 -14.49 -0.69 -1.08
CA LEU A 10 -13.48 -1.33 -1.92
C LEU A 10 -12.06 -0.98 -1.46
N GLY A 11 -11.81 0.29 -1.15
CA GLY A 11 -10.54 0.75 -0.59
C GLY A 11 -10.21 0.06 0.73
N LEU A 12 -11.18 -0.09 1.63
CA LEU A 12 -10.99 -0.80 2.90
C LEU A 12 -10.63 -2.27 2.67
N PHE A 13 -11.37 -2.94 1.79
CA PHE A 13 -11.10 -4.34 1.43
C PHE A 13 -9.69 -4.52 0.85
N LEU A 14 -9.32 -3.69 -0.12
CA LEU A 14 -8.00 -3.74 -0.75
C LEU A 14 -6.89 -3.38 0.25
N PHE A 15 -7.12 -2.43 1.15
CA PHE A 15 -6.15 -2.08 2.19
C PHE A 15 -5.87 -3.27 3.11
N VAL A 16 -6.92 -3.94 3.58
CA VAL A 16 -6.79 -5.14 4.41
C VAL A 16 -6.08 -6.26 3.65
N LEU A 17 -6.43 -6.47 2.38
CA LEU A 17 -5.78 -7.47 1.52
C LEU A 17 -4.28 -7.22 1.38
N PHE A 18 -3.88 -6.00 1.00
CA PHE A 18 -2.48 -5.66 0.77
C PHE A 18 -1.68 -5.55 2.07
N ALA A 19 -2.25 -4.99 3.15
CA ALA A 19 -1.61 -4.97 4.46
C ALA A 19 -1.42 -6.40 5.00
N GLY A 20 -2.43 -7.26 4.85
CA GLY A 20 -2.33 -8.68 5.18
C GLY A 20 -1.26 -9.40 4.38
N ALA A 21 -1.13 -9.09 3.09
CA ALA A 21 -0.10 -9.64 2.23
C ALA A 21 1.31 -9.24 2.70
N ILE A 22 1.54 -7.97 3.07
CA ILE A 22 2.83 -7.52 3.65
C ILE A 22 3.15 -8.30 4.93
N ILE A 23 2.20 -8.39 5.85
CA ILE A 23 2.38 -9.09 7.13
C ILE A 23 2.66 -10.58 6.90
N TYR A 24 1.96 -11.19 5.95
CA TYR A 24 2.17 -12.58 5.56
C TYR A 24 3.58 -12.80 4.99
N ASP A 25 4.04 -11.92 4.10
CA ASP A 25 5.38 -12.02 3.51
C ASP A 25 6.48 -11.83 4.57
N TRP A 26 6.30 -10.93 5.53
CA TRP A 26 7.19 -10.80 6.68
C TRP A 26 7.18 -12.04 7.58
N ASN A 27 6.01 -12.63 7.80
CA ASN A 27 5.91 -13.87 8.59
C ASN A 27 6.65 -15.03 7.90
N LEU A 28 6.51 -15.15 6.58
CA LEU A 28 7.24 -16.13 5.79
C LEU A 28 8.75 -15.95 5.90
N LEU A 29 9.20 -14.70 5.75
CA LEU A 29 10.61 -14.36 5.79
C LEU A 29 11.23 -14.66 7.17
N ILE A 30 10.56 -14.26 8.25
CA ILE A 30 11.06 -14.41 9.62
C ILE A 30 11.06 -15.88 10.06
N ASN A 31 10.01 -16.65 9.75
CA ASN A 31 9.84 -18.00 10.27
C ASN A 31 10.40 -19.10 9.35
N TYR A 32 10.46 -18.85 8.04
CA TYR A 32 10.81 -19.87 7.05
C TYR A 32 11.99 -19.46 6.14
N GLY A 33 12.53 -18.25 6.29
CA GLY A 33 13.70 -17.79 5.54
C GLY A 33 13.45 -17.57 4.03
N TYR A 34 12.20 -17.52 3.60
CA TYR A 34 11.83 -17.23 2.21
C TYR A 34 10.71 -16.19 2.14
N PHE A 35 10.61 -15.49 1.01
CA PHE A 35 9.62 -14.44 0.79
C PHE A 35 9.27 -14.34 -0.70
N TYR A 36 8.24 -13.57 -1.04
CA TYR A 36 7.83 -13.30 -2.40
C TYR A 36 8.22 -11.87 -2.84
N PRO A 37 9.27 -11.69 -3.65
CA PRO A 37 9.75 -10.35 -4.05
C PRO A 37 8.69 -9.50 -4.76
N LYS A 38 7.84 -10.14 -5.56
CA LYS A 38 6.73 -9.46 -6.24
C LYS A 38 5.73 -8.88 -5.24
N LEU A 39 5.51 -9.59 -4.14
CA LEU A 39 4.53 -9.25 -3.12
C LEU A 39 5.09 -8.12 -2.23
N ALA A 40 6.34 -8.24 -1.80
CA ALA A 40 7.08 -7.17 -1.13
C ALA A 40 7.18 -5.87 -1.97
N GLY A 41 7.31 -5.98 -3.29
CA GLY A 41 7.37 -4.81 -4.17
C GLY A 41 6.02 -4.13 -4.36
N ILE A 42 4.96 -4.90 -4.62
CA ILE A 42 3.65 -4.36 -5.05
C ILE A 42 2.74 -4.02 -3.88
N ALA A 43 2.75 -4.84 -2.82
CA ALA A 43 1.79 -4.70 -1.73
C ALA A 43 1.87 -3.36 -0.98
N PRO A 44 3.04 -2.72 -0.77
CA PRO A 44 3.12 -1.38 -0.19
C PRO A 44 2.35 -0.34 -1.01
N PHE A 45 2.52 -0.33 -2.34
CA PHE A 45 1.80 0.58 -3.22
C PHE A 45 0.30 0.26 -3.27
N GLY A 46 -0.04 -1.04 -3.26
CA GLY A 46 -1.42 -1.50 -3.17
C GLY A 46 -2.12 -1.00 -1.90
N ALA A 47 -1.49 -1.16 -0.73
CA ALA A 47 -2.02 -0.70 0.54
C ALA A 47 -2.23 0.82 0.56
N LEU A 48 -1.24 1.58 0.08
CA LEU A 48 -1.33 3.04 0.06
C LEU A 48 -2.33 3.57 -0.96
N GLY A 49 -2.40 2.98 -2.16
CA GLY A 49 -3.44 3.30 -3.14
C GLY A 49 -4.84 3.02 -2.61
N SER A 50 -5.00 1.97 -1.80
CA SER A 50 -6.26 1.62 -1.15
C SER A 50 -6.65 2.64 -0.07
N LEU A 51 -5.69 3.12 0.72
CA LEU A 51 -5.87 4.23 1.67
C LEU A 51 -6.35 5.50 0.96
N LEU A 52 -5.82 5.81 -0.22
CA LEU A 52 -6.30 6.95 -1.02
C LEU A 52 -7.78 6.81 -1.41
N MET A 53 -8.21 5.61 -1.78
CA MET A 53 -9.63 5.36 -2.10
C MET A 53 -10.54 5.56 -0.88
N ILE A 54 -10.05 5.30 0.34
CA ILE A 54 -10.80 5.50 1.58
C ILE A 54 -10.90 6.99 1.92
N ILE A 55 -9.77 7.71 1.92
CA ILE A 55 -9.68 9.10 2.37
C ILE A 55 -10.27 10.05 1.32
N HIS A 56 -9.90 9.87 0.05
CA HIS A 56 -10.35 10.68 -1.09
C HIS A 56 -11.03 9.82 -2.17
N PRO A 57 -12.23 9.26 -1.92
CA PRO A 57 -12.93 8.43 -2.89
C PRO A 57 -13.33 9.18 -4.18
N ALA A 58 -13.36 10.51 -4.13
CA ALA A 58 -13.67 11.36 -5.29
C ALA A 58 -12.48 11.51 -6.26
N SER A 59 -11.24 11.36 -5.77
CA SER A 59 -10.03 11.41 -6.61
C SER A 59 -9.53 10.02 -7.03
N ALA A 60 -10.12 8.96 -6.46
CA ALA A 60 -9.85 7.57 -6.84
C ALA A 60 -10.15 7.35 -8.34
N GLY A 61 -9.11 7.13 -9.14
CA GLY A 61 -9.19 6.86 -10.59
C GLY A 61 -9.20 8.09 -11.50
N ARG A 62 -9.43 9.30 -10.96
CA ARG A 62 -9.28 10.57 -11.69
C ARG A 62 -8.69 11.64 -10.77
N PRO A 63 -7.36 11.63 -10.56
CA PRO A 63 -6.72 12.71 -9.81
C PRO A 63 -6.93 14.03 -10.56
N ASN A 64 -7.48 15.03 -9.89
CA ASN A 64 -7.54 16.39 -10.44
C ASN A 64 -6.18 17.06 -10.15
N PRO A 65 -5.31 17.26 -11.17
CA PRO A 65 -3.97 17.82 -10.96
C PRO A 65 -4.00 19.28 -10.46
N SER A 66 -5.16 19.94 -10.50
CA SER A 66 -5.38 21.28 -9.95
C SER A 66 -5.54 21.31 -8.43
N ASP A 67 -5.81 20.18 -7.78
CA ASP A 67 -6.01 20.13 -6.34
C ASP A 67 -4.68 19.95 -5.59
N LYS A 68 -4.30 20.94 -4.78
CA LYS A 68 -3.07 20.91 -3.98
C LYS A 68 -3.08 19.79 -2.94
N ALA A 69 -4.26 19.45 -2.38
CA ALA A 69 -4.38 18.38 -1.40
C ALA A 69 -4.06 17.02 -2.03
N SER A 70 -4.61 16.74 -3.22
CA SER A 70 -4.32 15.54 -4.01
C SER A 70 -2.81 15.38 -4.33
N LYS A 71 -2.08 16.48 -4.57
CA LYS A 71 -0.61 16.44 -4.77
C LYS A 71 0.16 16.08 -3.51
N VAL A 72 -0.13 16.75 -2.39
CA VAL A 72 0.54 16.50 -1.11
C VAL A 72 0.33 15.05 -0.67
N ILE A 73 -0.90 14.56 -0.81
CA ILE A 73 -1.27 13.19 -0.49
C ILE A 73 -0.53 12.18 -1.37
N GLY A 74 -0.39 12.45 -2.67
CA GLY A 74 0.43 11.63 -3.57
C GLY A 74 1.89 11.56 -3.14
N ILE A 75 2.48 12.69 -2.73
CA ILE A 75 3.86 12.74 -2.23
C ILE A 75 4.00 11.92 -0.95
N ILE A 76 3.07 12.06 0.00
CA ILE A 76 3.07 11.28 1.25
C ILE A 76 3.00 9.77 0.95
N VAL A 77 2.13 9.36 0.02
CA VAL A 77 2.05 7.96 -0.41
C VAL A 77 3.36 7.47 -1.02
N VAL A 78 4.02 8.27 -1.86
CA VAL A 78 5.33 7.88 -2.40
C VAL A 78 6.36 7.72 -1.28
N ILE A 79 6.43 8.67 -0.34
CA ILE A 79 7.38 8.61 0.79
C ILE A 79 7.12 7.38 1.66
N ILE A 80 5.87 7.12 2.07
CA ILE A 80 5.53 5.96 2.89
C ILE A 80 5.80 4.66 2.11
N GLY A 81 5.49 4.63 0.82
CA GLY A 81 5.75 3.47 -0.05
C GLY A 81 7.24 3.15 -0.12
N LEU A 82 8.09 4.17 -0.24
CA LEU A 82 9.54 4.02 -0.20
C LEU A 82 10.03 3.55 1.17
N ILE A 83 9.47 4.04 2.27
CA ILE A 83 9.83 3.59 3.63
C ILE A 83 9.49 2.10 3.80
N ILE A 84 8.27 1.69 3.45
CA ILE A 84 7.84 0.29 3.54
C ILE A 84 8.68 -0.59 2.60
N GLY A 85 8.97 -0.12 1.39
CA GLY A 85 9.89 -0.80 0.47
C GLY A 85 11.30 -0.95 1.05
N GLY A 86 11.81 0.08 1.73
CA GLY A 86 13.08 0.03 2.45
C GLY A 86 13.07 -0.99 3.60
N ILE A 87 11.97 -1.05 4.37
CA ILE A 87 11.77 -2.08 5.40
C ILE A 87 11.79 -3.47 4.78
N ASN A 88 11.12 -3.66 3.64
CA ASN A 88 11.14 -4.92 2.90
C ASN A 88 12.57 -5.31 2.50
N PHE A 89 13.35 -4.40 1.91
CA PHE A 89 14.75 -4.67 1.57
C PHE A 89 15.61 -4.98 2.79
N TYR A 90 15.43 -4.25 3.90
CA TYR A 90 16.15 -4.50 5.14
C TYR A 90 15.85 -5.89 5.70
N LEU A 91 14.57 -6.27 5.75
CA LEU A 91 14.17 -7.60 6.22
C LEU A 91 14.73 -8.69 5.31
N MET A 92 14.68 -8.52 3.99
CA MET A 92 15.27 -9.48 3.05
C MET A 92 16.76 -9.66 3.33
N HIS A 93 17.51 -8.56 3.44
CA HIS A 93 18.94 -8.64 3.71
C HIS A 93 19.27 -9.28 5.07
N THR A 94 18.43 -9.06 6.08
CA THR A 94 18.67 -9.55 7.44
C THR A 94 18.31 -11.02 7.64
N TYR A 95 17.27 -11.50 6.97
CA TYR A 95 16.69 -12.84 7.17
C TYR A 95 16.90 -13.79 5.98
N GLN A 96 17.51 -13.35 4.89
CA GLN A 96 17.97 -14.27 3.85
C GLN A 96 19.16 -15.10 4.37
N PRO A 97 19.10 -16.45 4.29
CA PRO A 97 20.22 -17.32 4.61
C PRO A 97 21.37 -17.19 3.61
#